data_AF-A0A938LU69-F1
#
_entry.id   AF-A0A938LU69-F1
#
_cell.length_a   1.000
_cell.length_b   1.000
_cell.length_c   1.000
_cell.angle_alpha   90.00
_cell.angle_beta   90.00
_cell.angle_gamma   90.00
#
_symmetry.space_group_name_H-M   'P 1'
#
loop_
_entity.id
_entity.type
_entity.pdbx_description
1 polymer ?
#
loop_
_entity_poly.entity_id
_entity_poly.type
_entity_poly.pdbx_seq_one_letter_code
_entity_poly.pdbx_strand_id
1 'polypeptide(L)' 'MIGSRAPAGPVGVFRFYSPALNSHFYTAKESERDKLIINFPDIMIFEGIAWYAYPPLSSAQTQANP' A
#
# COMPACT_ATOMS: atom_id res chain seq x y z
N MET A 1 -17.07 -1.38 26.94
CA MET A 1 -17.42 -1.52 25.50
C MET A 1 -16.15 -1.89 24.75
N ILE A 2 -15.87 -3.17 24.52
CA ILE A 2 -14.74 -3.57 23.66
C ILE A 2 -15.21 -3.51 22.22
N GLY A 3 -14.74 -2.50 21.47
CA GLY A 3 -15.05 -2.38 20.05
C GLY A 3 -14.33 -3.48 19.28
N SER A 4 -15.04 -4.54 18.91
CA SER A 4 -14.61 -5.49 17.89
C SER A 4 -14.51 -4.77 16.56
N ARG A 5 -13.35 -4.18 16.24
CA ARG A 5 -13.05 -3.80 14.86
C ARG A 5 -12.99 -5.09 14.06
N ALA A 6 -14.01 -5.33 13.24
CA ALA A 6 -13.94 -6.33 12.19
C ALA A 6 -12.65 -6.08 11.38
N PRO A 7 -11.97 -7.14 10.91
CA PRO A 7 -10.82 -6.95 10.03
C PRO A 7 -11.25 -6.05 8.88
N ALA A 8 -10.45 -5.01 8.61
CA ALA A 8 -10.69 -4.17 7.46
C ALA A 8 -10.77 -5.07 6.22
N GLY A 9 -11.78 -4.84 5.37
CA GLY A 9 -11.97 -5.61 4.15
C GLY A 9 -10.73 -5.58 3.24
N PRO A 10 -10.71 -6.38 2.18
CA PRO A 10 -9.57 -6.43 1.27
C PRO A 10 -9.29 -5.03 0.69
N VAL A 11 -8.02 -4.64 0.67
CA VAL A 11 -7.53 -3.36 0.15
C VAL A 11 -6.81 -3.57 -1.18
N GLY A 12 -6.91 -2.58 -2.09
CA GLY A 12 -6.23 -2.64 -3.38
C GLY A 12 -4.73 -2.43 -3.24
N VAL A 13 -3.93 -3.29 -3.87
CA VAL A 13 -2.48 -3.12 -4.02
C VAL A 13 -2.21 -2.47 -5.37
N PHE A 14 -1.66 -1.27 -5.32
CA PHE A 14 -1.27 -0.45 -6.46
C PHE A 14 0.08 -0.90 -7.01
N ARG A 15 0.19 -1.00 -8.34
CA ARG A 15 1.42 -1.33 -9.05
C ARG A 15 1.97 -0.12 -9.80
N PHE A 16 3.27 0.07 -9.68
CA PHE A 16 4.03 1.08 -10.38
C PHE A 16 5.18 0.41 -11.12
N TYR A 17 5.43 0.83 -12.36
CA TYR A 17 6.61 0.43 -13.11
C TYR A 17 7.66 1.53 -13.08
N SER A 18 8.91 1.14 -12.82
CA SER A 18 10.08 2.01 -12.92
C SER A 18 10.90 1.62 -14.15
N PRO A 19 10.84 2.40 -15.25
CA PRO A 19 11.65 2.12 -16.43
C PRO A 19 13.15 2.15 -16.14
N ALA A 20 13.58 3.08 -15.27
CA ALA A 20 14.98 3.27 -14.90
C ALA A 20 15.57 2.04 -14.18
N LEU A 21 14.77 1.35 -13.36
CA LEU A 21 15.18 0.16 -12.61
C LEU A 21 14.69 -1.14 -13.25
N ASN A 22 13.98 -1.05 -14.37
CA ASN A 22 13.21 -2.13 -14.98
C ASN A 22 12.49 -3.02 -13.95
N SER A 23 11.83 -2.38 -12.97
CA SER A 23 11.31 -3.05 -11.77
C SER A 23 9.91 -2.53 -11.42
N HIS A 24 9.15 -3.36 -10.70
CA HIS A 24 7.83 -2.99 -10.20
C HIS A 24 7.87 -2.67 -8.71
N PHE A 25 7.15 -1.63 -8.32
CA PHE A 25 6.90 -1.26 -6.93
C PHE A 25 5.42 -1.47 -6.60
N TYR A 26 5.15 -1.93 -5.38
CA TYR A 26 3.80 -2.29 -4.93
C TYR A 26 3.49 -1.64 -3.58
N THR A 27 2.31 -1.04 -3.46
CA THR A 27 1.83 -0.48 -2.18
C THR A 27 0.33 -0.65 -2.00
N ALA A 28 -0.10 -0.93 -0.77
CA ALA A 28 -1.51 -0.92 -0.37
C ALA A 28 -1.94 0.41 0.29
N LYS A 29 -1.02 1.38 0.41
CA LYS A 29 -1.29 2.67 1.07
C LYS A 29 -1.67 3.71 0.03
N GLU A 30 -2.90 4.20 0.09
CA GLU A 30 -3.41 5.23 -0.83
C GLU A 30 -2.57 6.51 -0.79
N SER A 31 -2.12 6.93 0.39
CA SER A 31 -1.26 8.12 0.52
C SER A 31 0.13 7.93 -0.10
N GLU A 32 0.64 6.70 -0.17
CA GLU A 32 1.90 6.40 -0.85
C GLU A 32 1.68 6.38 -2.37
N ARG A 33 0.58 5.79 -2.84
CA ARG A 33 0.16 5.89 -4.24
C ARG A 33 0.11 7.34 -4.70
N ASP A 34 -0.59 8.19 -3.97
CA ASP A 34 -0.77 9.60 -4.36
C ASP A 34 0.57 10.36 -4.37
N LYS A 35 1.45 10.09 -3.39
CA LYS A 35 2.81 10.64 -3.38
C LYS A 35 3.63 10.22 -4.59
N LEU A 36 3.55 8.96 -5.01
CA LEU A 36 4.28 8.47 -6.19
C LEU A 36 3.75 9.11 -7.47
N ILE A 37 2.44 9.25 -7.61
CA ILE A 37 1.81 9.91 -8.77
C ILE A 37 2.17 11.40 -8.83
N ILE A 38 2.15 12.11 -7.69
CA ILE A 38 2.34 13.57 -7.66
C ILE A 38 3.82 13.95 -7.70
N ASN A 39 4.66 13.31 -6.90
CA ASN A 39 6.04 13.75 -6.70
C ASN A 39 7.04 13.07 -7.63
N PHE A 40 6.67 11.92 -8.22
CA PHE A 40 7.56 11.09 -9.01
C PHE A 40 6.98 10.67 -10.38
N PRO A 41 6.26 11.56 -11.10
CA PRO A 41 5.56 11.18 -12.34
C PRO A 41 6.49 10.73 -13.47
N ASP A 42 7.74 11.23 -13.49
CA ASP A 42 8.71 10.93 -14.54
C ASP A 42 9.45 9.61 -14.33
N ILE A 43 9.43 9.07 -13.10
CA ILE A 43 10.18 7.85 -12.74
C ILE A 43 9.27 6.67 -12.39
N MET A 44 8.03 6.92 -11.96
CA MET A 44 7.05 5.91 -11.58
C MET A 44 5.82 6.00 -12.48
N ILE A 45 5.62 4.98 -13.31
CA ILE A 45 4.43 4.85 -14.15
C ILE A 45 3.37 4.08 -13.37
N PHE A 46 2.26 4.73 -13.04
CA PHE A 46 1.15 4.08 -12.35
C PHE A 46 0.38 3.16 -13.31
N GLU A 47 0.32 1.87 -12.99
CA GLU A 47 -0.34 0.86 -13.82
C GLU A 47 -1.72 0.44 -13.31
N GLY A 48 -2.13 0.94 -12.13
CA GLY A 48 -3.42 0.61 -11.52
C GLY A 48 -3.31 -0.38 -10.35
N ILE A 49 -4.43 -1.06 -10.08
CA ILE A 49 -4.52 -2.09 -9.03
C ILE A 49 -4.06 -3.42 -9.63
N ALA A 50 -3.07 -4.07 -9.01
CA ALA A 50 -2.59 -5.38 -9.44
C ALA A 50 -3.36 -6.54 -8.78
N TRP A 51 -3.70 -6.42 -7.50
CA TRP A 51 -4.57 -7.37 -6.79
C TRP A 51 -5.18 -6.72 -5.54
N TYR A 52 -6.11 -7.43 -4.89
CA TYR A 52 -6.65 -7.07 -3.60
C TYR A 52 -6.04 -7.96 -2.51
N ALA A 53 -5.59 -7.37 -1.40
CA ALA A 53 -4.97 -8.09 -0.29
C ALA A 53 -5.71 -7.80 1.01
N TYR A 54 -5.81 -8.81 1.87
CA TYR A 54 -6.30 -8.58 3.23
C TYR A 54 -5.22 -7.84 4.02
N PRO A 55 -5.57 -6.72 4.68
CA PRO A 55 -4.64 -6.10 5.60
C PRO A 55 -4.36 -7.09 6.74
N PRO A 56 -3.16 -7.03 7.34
CA PRO A 56 -2.86 -7.86 8.50
C PRO A 56 -3.92 -7.63 9.58
N LEU A 57 -4.34 -8.71 10.23
CA LEU A 57 -5.32 -8.66 11.31
C LEU A 57 -4.75 -7.82 12.45
N SER A 58 -5.22 -6.58 12.58
CA SER A 58 -4.87 -5.62 13.63
C SER A 58 -3.37 -5.35 13.86
N SER A 59 -2.86 -4.21 13.38
CA SER A 59 -1.64 -3.57 13.90
C SER A 59 -1.89 -2.71 15.15
N ALA A 60 -2.91 -3.00 15.95
CA ALA A 60 -3.01 -2.46 17.30
C ALA A 60 -2.03 -3.21 18.22
N GLN A 61 -0.73 -2.89 18.06
CA GLN A 61 0.39 -3.01 18.99
C GLN A 61 1.68 -3.25 18.20
N THR A 62 2.32 -2.16 17.74
CA THR A 62 3.78 -2.10 17.89
C THR A 62 4.02 -2.10 19.39
N GLN A 63 4.13 -3.28 19.99
CA GLN A 63 4.84 -3.41 21.25
C GLN A 63 6.26 -2.95 20.95
N ALA A 64 6.63 -1.82 21.54
CA ALA A 64 8.02 -1.46 21.72
C ALA A 64 8.74 -2.70 22.27
N ASN A 65 9.61 -3.29 21.47
CA ASN A 65 10.49 -4.33 21.97
C ASN A 65 11.65 -3.61 22.68
N PRO A 66 11.89 -3.85 23.99
CA PRO A 66 12.99 -3.25 24.73
C PRO A 66 14.36 -3.67 24.18
#